data_AF-A0A2D0IPK3-F1
#
_entry.id   AF-A0A2D0IPK3-F1
#
_cell.length_a   1.000
_cell.length_b   1.000
_cell.length_c   1.000
_cell.angle_alpha   90.00
_cell.angle_beta   90.00
_cell.angle_gamma   90.00
#
_symmetry.space_group_name_H-M   'P 1'
#
loop_
_entity.id
_entity.type
_entity.pdbx_description
1 polymer ?
#
loop_
_entity_poly.entity_id
_entity_poly.type
_entity_poly.pdbx_seq_one_letter_code
_entity_poly.pdbx_strand_id
1 'polypeptide(L)' 'MAKRRSKTRRGFDGVTIPQLFRLKENSITEYANSKKFIAPYSIGDEVLIPLNRAMRRHAKKKGIKLEEVNND' A
#
# COMPACT_ATOMS: atom_id res chain seq x y z
N MET A 1 -26.50 -2.13 17.92
CA MET A 1 -25.37 -2.84 17.28
C MET A 1 -25.50 -2.74 15.77
N ALA A 2 -24.56 -2.09 15.07
CA ALA A 2 -24.61 -2.00 13.61
C ALA A 2 -24.37 -3.38 12.98
N LYS A 3 -25.35 -3.89 12.23
CA LYS A 3 -25.33 -5.21 11.58
C LYS A 3 -24.14 -5.29 10.61
N ARG A 4 -23.19 -6.19 10.89
CA ARG A 4 -21.95 -6.36 10.13
C ARG A 4 -22.28 -6.85 8.70
N ARG A 5 -22.32 -5.92 7.73
CA ARG A 5 -22.72 -6.23 6.34
C ARG A 5 -21.75 -7.22 5.67
N SER A 6 -22.28 -8.10 4.81
CA SER A 6 -21.47 -9.07 4.06
C SER A 6 -20.46 -8.36 3.15
N LYS A 7 -19.32 -9.01 2.88
CA LYS A 7 -18.27 -8.44 2.00
C LYS A 7 -18.80 -8.20 0.58
N THR A 8 -19.69 -9.07 0.10
CA THR A 8 -20.34 -8.95 -1.21
C THR A 8 -21.25 -7.72 -1.28
N ARG A 9 -22.05 -7.45 -0.24
CA ARG A 9 -22.92 -6.26 -0.18
C ARG A 9 -22.12 -4.95 -0.11
N ARG A 10 -20.97 -4.94 0.58
CA ARG A 10 -20.04 -3.80 0.59
C ARG A 10 -19.37 -3.54 -0.76
N GLY A 11 -19.22 -4.56 -1.60
CA GLY A 11 -18.74 -4.42 -2.97
C GLY A 11 -19.79 -3.87 -3.92
N PHE A 12 -21.06 -4.27 -3.78
CA PHE A 12 -22.18 -3.68 -4.53
C PHE A 12 -22.52 -2.25 -4.06
N ASP A 13 -22.35 -1.95 -2.78
CA ASP A 13 -22.46 -0.59 -2.22
C ASP A 13 -21.15 0.23 -2.47
N GLY A 14 -20.18 -0.30 -3.21
CA GLY A 14 -18.77 0.09 -3.18
C GLY A 14 -18.24 0.80 -4.44
N VAL A 15 -17.75 2.02 -4.22
CA VAL A 15 -17.06 2.94 -5.15
C VAL A 15 -17.97 3.47 -6.27
N THR A 16 -18.60 4.61 -5.99
CA THR A 16 -19.35 5.36 -6.99
C THR A 16 -18.44 5.73 -8.17
N ILE A 17 -19.00 5.88 -9.38
CA ILE A 17 -18.24 6.30 -10.58
C ILE A 17 -17.31 7.50 -10.29
N PRO A 18 -17.73 8.55 -9.54
CA PRO A 18 -16.84 9.64 -9.15
C PRO A 18 -15.66 9.23 -8.25
N GLN A 19 -15.85 8.30 -7.32
CA GLN A 19 -14.75 7.78 -6.49
C GLN A 19 -13.77 6.95 -7.34
N LEU A 20 -14.26 6.25 -8.36
CA LEU A 20 -13.44 5.55 -9.34
C LEU A 20 -12.62 6.51 -10.19
N PHE A 21 -13.21 7.61 -10.67
CA PHE A 21 -12.50 8.66 -11.39
C PHE A 21 -11.42 9.31 -10.54
N ARG A 22 -11.72 9.65 -9.27
CA ARG A 22 -10.73 10.19 -8.33
C ARG A 22 -9.59 9.21 -8.07
N LEU A 23 -9.87 7.91 -7.94
CA LEU A 23 -8.82 6.89 -7.81
C LEU A 23 -7.94 6.81 -9.06
N LYS A 24 -8.52 6.94 -10.25
CA LYS A 24 -7.77 7.00 -11.51
C LYS A 24 -6.91 8.26 -11.61
N GLU A 25 -7.48 9.42 -11.32
CA GLU A 25 -6.78 10.72 -11.39
C GLU A 25 -5.67 10.83 -10.33
N ASN A 26 -5.92 10.36 -9.11
CA ASN A 26 -4.95 10.37 -8.03
C ASN A 26 -3.89 9.28 -8.15
N SER A 27 -4.00 8.34 -9.09
CA SER A 27 -2.99 7.29 -9.25
C SER A 27 -1.60 7.86 -9.55
N ILE A 28 -1.53 8.95 -10.32
CA ILE A 28 -0.27 9.65 -10.65
C ILE A 28 0.30 10.33 -9.41
N THR A 29 -0.55 10.96 -8.59
CA THR A 29 -0.11 11.66 -7.37
C THR A 29 0.31 10.68 -6.29
N GLU A 30 -0.37 9.55 -6.14
CA GLU A 30 0.00 8.45 -5.25
C GLU A 30 1.34 7.82 -5.66
N TYR A 31 1.57 7.60 -6.95
CA TYR A 31 2.85 7.13 -7.46
C TYR A 31 3.99 8.13 -7.18
N ALA A 32 3.77 9.42 -7.44
CA ALA A 32 4.76 10.45 -7.16
C ALA A 32 5.07 10.57 -5.65
N ASN A 33 4.05 10.47 -4.80
CA ASN A 33 4.20 10.54 -3.36
C ASN A 33 4.92 9.32 -2.79
N SER A 34 4.60 8.11 -3.29
CA SER A 34 5.32 6.90 -2.89
C SER A 34 6.79 6.95 -3.30
N LYS A 35 7.11 7.44 -4.50
CA LYS A 35 8.50 7.69 -4.92
C LYS A 35 9.22 8.69 -4.00
N LYS A 36 8.58 9.81 -3.67
CA LYS A 36 9.15 10.82 -2.75
C LYS A 36 9.41 10.23 -1.36
N PHE A 37 8.52 9.38 -0.87
CA PHE A 37 8.68 8.71 0.43
C PHE A 37 9.81 7.67 0.41
N ILE A 38 10.00 6.95 -0.69
CA ILE A 38 11.03 5.92 -0.84
C ILE A 38 12.42 6.52 -1.05
N ALA A 39 12.52 7.67 -1.72
CA ALA A 39 13.79 8.27 -2.13
C ALA A 39 14.87 8.38 -1.01
N PRO A 40 14.55 8.78 0.23
CA PRO A 40 15.54 8.87 1.32
C PRO A 40 16.09 7.52 1.78
N TYR A 41 15.39 6.43 1.46
CA TYR A 41 15.72 5.07 1.89
C TYR A 41 16.31 4.22 0.77
N SER A 42 16.47 4.80 -0.43
CA SER A 42 17.01 4.10 -1.60
C SER A 42 18.54 4.08 -1.52
N ILE A 43 19.12 2.89 -1.51
CA ILE A 43 20.56 2.65 -1.62
C ILE A 43 20.81 1.92 -2.94
N GLY A 44 21.06 2.69 -4.01
CA GLY A 44 21.18 2.12 -5.36
C GLY A 44 19.89 1.42 -5.78
N ASP A 45 19.99 0.11 -6.04
CA ASP A 45 18.86 -0.75 -6.42
C ASP A 45 18.07 -1.30 -5.22
N GLU A 46 18.58 -1.10 -4.00
CA GLU A 46 17.96 -1.60 -2.77
C GLU A 46 17.26 -0.49 -1.99
N VAL A 47 16.32 -0.88 -1.13
CA VAL A 47 15.47 0.06 -0.37
C VAL A 47 15.40 -0.38 1.09
N LEU A 48 16.00 0.41 1.99
CA LEU A 48 16.04 0.15 3.43
C LEU A 48 15.00 0.98 4.17
N ILE A 49 13.76 0.49 4.21
CA ILE A 49 12.63 1.20 4.84
C ILE A 49 12.20 0.50 6.14
N PRO A 50 11.86 1.25 7.20
CA PRO A 50 11.18 0.68 8.36
C PRO A 50 9.81 0.13 7.98
N LEU A 51 9.68 -1.21 7.98
CA LEU A 51 8.42 -1.88 7.62
C LEU A 51 7.54 -2.15 8.84
N ASN A 52 6.30 -1.68 8.78
CA ASN A 52 5.29 -2.06 9.78
C ASN A 52 4.79 -3.51 9.57
N ARG A 53 4.09 -4.05 10.57
CA ARG A 53 3.59 -5.44 10.53
C ARG A 53 2.67 -5.75 9.34
N ALA A 54 1.85 -4.79 8.92
CA ALA A 54 0.93 -4.97 7.80
C ALA A 54 1.70 -5.05 6.47
N MET A 55 2.69 -4.18 6.28
CA MET A 55 3.59 -4.18 5.12
C MET A 55 4.41 -5.47 5.05
N ARG A 56 4.98 -5.93 6.17
CA ARG A 56 5.70 -7.22 6.22
C ARG A 56 4.83 -8.40 5.79
N ARG A 57 3.59 -8.45 6.28
CA ARG A 57 2.60 -9.48 5.88
C ARG A 57 2.26 -9.40 4.40
N HIS A 58 2.10 -8.20 3.88
CA HIS A 58 1.78 -7.99 2.47
C HIS A 58 2.94 -8.41 1.56
N ALA A 59 4.17 -8.03 1.91
CA ALA A 59 5.39 -8.45 1.22
C ALA A 59 5.53 -9.97 1.19
N LYS A 60 5.36 -10.65 2.34
CA LYS A 60 5.36 -12.12 2.41
C LYS A 60 4.28 -12.74 1.52
N LYS A 61 3.07 -12.18 1.50
CA LYS A 61 1.98 -12.65 0.63
C LYS A 61 2.32 -12.48 -0.85
N LYS A 62 3.10 -11.46 -1.21
CA LYS A 62 3.53 -11.15 -2.58
C LYS A 62 4.83 -11.85 -2.98
N GLY A 63 5.47 -12.60 -2.08
CA GLY A 63 6.75 -13.28 -2.35
C GLY A 63 7.96 -12.33 -2.41
N ILE A 64 7.84 -11.12 -1.87
CA ILE A 64 8.95 -10.17 -1.78
C ILE A 64 9.87 -10.65 -0.66
N LYS A 65 11.16 -10.86 -0.97
CA LYS A 65 12.18 -11.18 0.02
C LYS A 65 12.44 -9.94 0.88
N LEU A 66 12.42 -10.13 2.21
CA LEU A 66 12.75 -9.09 3.17
C LEU A 66 13.99 -9.54 3.94
N GLU A 67 15.02 -8.71 3.94
CA GLU A 67 16.24 -8.92 4.73
C GLU A 67 16.23 -7.92 5.89
N GLU A 68 16.55 -8.39 7.08
CA GLU A 68 16.68 -7.54 8.26
C GLU A 68 18.08 -6.95 8.28
N VAL A 69 18.18 -5.62 8.29
CA VAL A 69 19.44 -4.92 8.46
C VAL A 69 19.56 -4.50 9.91
N ASN A 70 20.55 -5.03 10.61
CA ASN A 70 20.93 -4.56 11.94
C ASN A 70 21.69 -3.24 11.77
N ASN A 71 21.21 -2.19 12.44
CA ASN A 71 21.98 -0.96 12.59
C ASN A 71 22.89 -1.15 13.81
N ASP A 72 24.16 -1.46 13.58
CA ASP A 72 25.23 -1.42 14.59
C ASP A 72 25.79 0.01 14.76
#